data_AF-A0A7V2HIG9-F1
#
_entry.id   AF-A0A7V2HIG9-F1
#
_cell.length_a   1.000
_cell.length_b   1.000
_cell.length_c   1.000
_cell.angle_alpha   90.00
_cell.angle_beta   90.00
_cell.angle_gamma   90.00
#
_symmetry.space_group_name_H-M   'P 1'
#
loop_
_entity.id
_entity.type
_entity.pdbx_description
1 polymer ?
#
loop_
_entity_poly.entity_id
_entity_poly.type
_entity_poly.pdbx_seq_one_letter_code
_entity_poly.pdbx_strand_id
1 'polypeptide(L)'
;MTEQRYEKTLTANDTGHSGGHQAGIHIPKSQQDLIALLPPLNAGIKNPSVWITAVDEHHVDWQFRYVYYNNSLHDAGGTRDEYRITHMTSYFRAAGARPGDVLIIQGEPGTGTIAIAVRGSGSASEPRRVRLRGWRRVH
;
A
#
# COMPACT_ATOMS: atom_id res chain seq x y z
N MET A 1 -8.42 19.91 2.14
CA MET A 1 -7.00 19.59 2.36
C MET A 1 -6.33 19.54 0.99
N THR A 2 -5.01 19.41 0.89
CA THR A 2 -4.34 19.30 -0.43
C THR A 2 -4.13 17.83 -0.77
N GLU A 3 -4.23 17.48 -2.05
CA GLU A 3 -3.87 16.15 -2.55
C GLU A 3 -2.47 15.74 -2.04
N GLN A 4 -2.35 14.50 -1.59
CA GLN A 4 -1.09 13.96 -1.06
C GLN A 4 -0.67 12.76 -1.89
N ARG A 5 0.64 12.64 -2.14
CA ARG A 5 1.23 11.56 -2.91
C ARG A 5 2.25 10.79 -2.10
N TYR A 6 2.14 9.47 -2.13
CA TYR A 6 3.03 8.53 -1.45
C TYR A 6 3.62 7.54 -2.43
N GLU A 7 4.91 7.27 -2.27
CA GLU A 7 5.62 6.32 -3.12
C GLU A 7 6.30 5.23 -2.29
N LYS A 8 6.23 3.99 -2.77
CA LYS A 8 6.90 2.81 -2.20
C LYS A 8 7.60 2.03 -3.30
N THR A 9 8.90 1.77 -3.13
CA THR A 9 9.60 0.80 -3.97
C THR A 9 9.10 -0.60 -3.64
N LEU A 10 8.58 -1.30 -4.65
CA LEU A 10 8.00 -2.61 -4.54
C LEU A 10 9.08 -3.67 -4.30
N THR A 11 8.89 -4.48 -3.27
CA THR A 11 9.71 -5.66 -3.01
C THR A 11 9.12 -6.89 -3.70
N ALA A 12 9.88 -8.00 -3.75
CA ALA A 12 9.37 -9.27 -4.27
C ALA A 12 8.16 -9.81 -3.50
N ASN A 13 8.05 -9.48 -2.20
CA ASN A 13 6.89 -9.85 -1.39
C ASN A 13 5.68 -8.99 -1.73
N ASP A 14 5.88 -7.69 -1.95
CA ASP A 14 4.78 -6.77 -2.29
C ASP A 14 4.08 -7.20 -3.59
N THR A 15 4.85 -7.64 -4.60
CA THR A 15 4.33 -8.06 -5.91
C THR A 15 3.98 -9.55 -6.00
N GLY A 16 4.12 -10.32 -4.92
CA GLY A 16 3.85 -11.77 -4.92
C GLY A 16 4.85 -12.63 -5.73
N HIS A 17 6.01 -12.08 -6.09
CA HIS A 17 7.05 -12.80 -6.84
C HIS A 17 7.89 -13.74 -5.96
N SER A 18 7.76 -13.67 -4.64
CA SER A 18 8.46 -14.57 -3.71
C SER A 18 7.83 -15.96 -3.58
N GLY A 19 6.75 -16.27 -4.30
CA GLY A 19 6.05 -17.57 -4.25
C GLY A 19 5.27 -17.84 -2.95
N GLY A 20 5.43 -16.99 -1.93
CA GLY A 20 4.62 -16.94 -0.73
C GLY A 20 3.32 -16.13 -0.95
N HIS A 21 2.30 -16.43 -0.13
CA HIS A 21 0.93 -15.92 -0.17
C HIS A 21 0.72 -14.49 -0.72
N GLN A 22 -0.41 -14.32 -1.43
CA GLN A 22 -1.06 -13.09 -1.93
C GLN A 22 -0.28 -11.76 -1.80
N ALA A 23 -0.11 -11.07 -2.93
CA ALA A 23 0.48 -9.75 -2.99
C ALA A 23 -0.24 -8.74 -2.08
N GLY A 24 0.55 -7.94 -1.38
CA GLY A 24 0.05 -6.92 -0.46
C GLY A 24 1.19 -6.07 0.09
N ILE A 25 0.87 -4.82 0.41
CA ILE A 25 1.84 -3.82 0.84
C ILE A 25 1.73 -3.56 2.34
N HIS A 26 2.88 -3.53 3.01
CA HIS A 26 2.98 -3.05 4.38
C HIS A 26 2.94 -1.51 4.44
N ILE A 27 2.12 -0.96 5.34
CA ILE A 27 2.03 0.47 5.66
C ILE A 27 2.58 0.67 7.09
N PRO A 28 3.74 1.34 7.24
CA PRO A 28 4.32 1.62 8.55
C PRO A 28 3.41 2.53 9.37
N LYS A 29 3.26 2.21 10.67
CA LYS A 29 2.50 3.04 11.62
C LYS A 29 3.02 4.48 11.75
N SER A 30 4.30 4.70 11.40
CA SER A 30 4.92 6.03 11.36
C SER A 30 4.43 6.91 10.19
N GLN A 31 3.80 6.35 9.18
CA GLN A 31 3.25 7.08 8.02
C GLN A 31 1.82 7.56 8.32
N GLN A 32 1.67 8.40 9.35
CA GLN A 32 0.35 8.87 9.81
C GLN A 32 -0.44 9.59 8.72
N ASP A 33 0.24 10.39 7.89
CA ASP A 33 -0.41 11.11 6.79
C ASP A 33 -0.96 10.18 5.70
N LEU A 34 -0.25 9.09 5.37
CA LEU A 34 -0.75 8.05 4.45
C LEU A 34 -1.92 7.28 5.07
N ILE A 35 -1.83 6.97 6.37
CA ILE A 35 -2.93 6.32 7.10
C ILE A 35 -4.18 7.21 7.09
N ALA A 36 -4.02 8.54 7.17
CA ALA A 36 -5.13 9.49 7.11
C ALA A 36 -5.83 9.55 5.73
N LEU A 37 -5.21 9.06 4.66
CA LEU A 37 -5.88 8.85 3.36
C LEU A 37 -6.84 7.67 3.38
N LEU A 38 -6.64 6.71 4.29
CA LEU A 38 -7.39 5.46 4.35
C LEU A 38 -8.53 5.57 5.36
N PRO A 39 -9.62 4.81 5.18
CA PRO A 39 -10.69 4.80 6.16
C PRO A 39 -10.17 4.35 7.54
N PRO A 40 -10.64 4.95 8.64
CA PRO A 40 -10.18 4.60 9.98
C PRO A 40 -10.57 3.17 10.33
N LEU A 41 -9.68 2.47 11.04
CA LEU A 41 -9.91 1.12 11.54
C LEU A 41 -9.96 1.15 13.08
N ASN A 42 -10.98 0.51 13.65
CA ASN A 42 -11.15 0.45 15.10
C ASN A 42 -10.19 -0.57 15.71
N ALA A 43 -9.13 -0.08 16.38
CA ALA A 43 -8.12 -0.89 17.04
C ALA A 43 -8.66 -1.78 18.18
N GLY A 44 -9.83 -1.47 18.74
CA GLY A 44 -10.51 -2.28 19.75
C GLY A 44 -11.16 -3.55 19.19
N ILE A 45 -11.22 -3.69 17.87
CA ILE A 45 -11.63 -4.93 17.20
C ILE A 45 -10.36 -5.68 16.80
N LYS A 46 -10.37 -7.01 16.86
CA LYS A 46 -9.26 -7.84 16.37
C LYS A 46 -9.25 -7.89 14.85
N ASN A 47 -8.11 -7.59 14.25
CA ASN A 47 -7.87 -7.58 12.81
C ASN A 47 -8.93 -6.82 11.98
N PRO A 48 -9.28 -5.58 12.37
CA PRO A 48 -10.31 -4.82 11.69
C PRO A 48 -9.87 -4.55 10.25
N SER A 49 -10.82 -4.57 9.33
CA SER A 49 -10.53 -4.34 7.92
C SER A 49 -11.74 -3.78 7.18
N VAL A 50 -11.45 -3.12 6.06
CA VAL A 50 -12.42 -2.45 5.20
C VAL A 50 -11.98 -2.61 3.75
N TRP A 51 -12.95 -2.63 2.84
CA TRP A 51 -12.68 -2.52 1.40
C TRP A 51 -12.46 -1.06 1.03
N ILE A 52 -11.48 -0.80 0.18
CA ILE A 52 -11.21 0.50 -0.41
C ILE A 52 -11.26 0.37 -1.93
N THR A 53 -11.84 1.36 -2.58
CA THR A 53 -11.79 1.51 -4.04
C THR A 53 -10.65 2.46 -4.37
N ALA A 54 -9.76 2.05 -5.27
CA ALA A 54 -8.75 2.91 -5.86
C ALA A 54 -8.94 2.96 -7.38
N VAL A 55 -8.76 4.14 -7.97
CA VAL A 55 -8.88 4.35 -9.42
C VAL A 55 -7.49 4.44 -10.02
N ASP A 56 -7.23 3.69 -11.10
CA ASP A 56 -5.96 3.78 -11.83
C ASP A 56 -5.95 4.87 -12.91
N GLU A 57 -4.80 5.02 -13.59
CA GLU A 57 -4.61 5.98 -14.68
C GLU A 57 -5.49 5.71 -15.92
N HIS A 58 -6.11 4.54 -15.99
CA HIS A 58 -7.03 4.13 -17.05
C HIS A 58 -8.50 4.23 -16.62
N HIS A 59 -8.79 4.87 -15.49
CA HIS A 59 -10.12 4.98 -14.90
C HIS A 59 -10.76 3.64 -14.55
N VAL A 60 -9.94 2.63 -14.22
CA VAL A 60 -10.42 1.32 -13.74
C VAL A 60 -10.46 1.32 -12.22
N ASP A 61 -11.59 0.89 -11.67
CA ASP A 61 -11.77 0.71 -10.23
C ASP A 61 -11.15 -0.61 -9.75
N TRP A 62 -10.26 -0.51 -8.78
CA TRP A 62 -9.62 -1.63 -8.12
C TRP A 62 -10.07 -1.74 -6.66
N GLN A 63 -10.52 -2.92 -6.26
CA GLN A 63 -10.91 -3.23 -4.89
C GLN A 63 -9.74 -3.80 -4.10
N PHE A 64 -9.32 -3.10 -3.05
CA PHE A 64 -8.30 -3.58 -2.12
C PHE A 64 -8.83 -3.70 -0.71
N ARG A 65 -8.21 -4.57 0.09
CA ARG A 65 -8.59 -4.74 1.50
C ARG A 65 -7.54 -4.08 2.39
N TYR A 66 -7.93 -3.01 3.08
CA TYR A 66 -7.13 -2.39 4.13
C TYR A 66 -7.38 -3.10 5.46
N VAL A 67 -6.32 -3.55 6.12
CA VAL A 67 -6.40 -4.34 7.36
C VAL A 67 -5.36 -3.86 8.37
N TYR A 68 -5.73 -3.88 9.65
CA TYR A 68 -4.81 -3.68 10.76
C TYR A 68 -4.59 -5.00 11.48
N TYR A 69 -3.47 -5.68 11.23
CA TYR A 69 -3.12 -6.87 11.99
C TYR A 69 -2.62 -6.47 13.37
N ASN A 70 -3.51 -6.54 14.36
CA ASN A 70 -3.29 -6.06 15.72
C ASN A 70 -3.37 -7.19 16.76
N ASN A 71 -3.04 -8.43 16.36
CA ASN A 71 -3.06 -9.59 17.25
C ASN A 71 -2.31 -9.38 18.57
N SER A 72 -1.24 -8.57 18.59
CA SER A 72 -0.51 -8.22 19.82
C SER A 72 -1.36 -7.52 20.89
N LEU A 73 -2.48 -6.89 20.50
CA LEU A 73 -3.40 -6.20 21.42
C LEU A 73 -4.53 -7.12 21.92
N HIS A 74 -4.77 -8.25 21.25
CA HIS A 74 -5.98 -9.06 21.45
C HIS A 74 -5.70 -10.51 21.85
N ASP A 75 -4.55 -11.05 21.47
CA ASP A 75 -4.20 -12.46 21.68
C ASP A 75 -3.05 -12.60 22.68
N ALA A 76 -3.19 -13.55 23.61
CA ALA A 76 -2.07 -14.00 24.42
C ALA A 76 -0.99 -14.60 23.50
N GLY A 77 0.17 -13.94 23.39
CA GLY A 77 1.26 -14.33 22.49
C GLY A 77 1.15 -13.81 21.05
N GLY A 78 0.19 -12.92 20.76
CA GLY A 78 0.13 -12.24 19.47
C GLY A 78 1.36 -11.34 19.24
N THR A 79 1.93 -11.36 18.03
CA THR A 79 3.16 -10.61 17.71
C THR A 79 2.97 -9.52 16.67
N ARG A 80 1.80 -9.46 16.01
CA ARG A 80 1.54 -8.50 14.92
C ARG A 80 0.96 -7.19 15.43
N ASP A 81 1.51 -6.11 14.90
CA ASP A 81 1.05 -4.73 15.07
C ASP A 81 1.37 -3.93 13.79
N GLU A 82 0.66 -4.21 12.69
CA GLU A 82 0.96 -3.61 11.39
C GLU A 82 -0.27 -3.38 10.51
N TYR A 83 -0.24 -2.31 9.72
CA TYR A 83 -1.23 -2.06 8.68
C TYR A 83 -0.80 -2.66 7.35
N ARG A 84 -1.75 -3.21 6.59
CA ARG A 84 -1.53 -3.70 5.23
C ARG A 84 -2.67 -3.34 4.30
N ILE A 85 -2.34 -3.17 3.01
CA ILE A 85 -3.31 -3.25 1.91
C ILE A 85 -3.06 -4.57 1.18
N THR A 86 -4.10 -5.37 1.03
CA THR A 86 -4.07 -6.71 0.46
C THR A 86 -5.04 -6.82 -0.72
N HIS A 87 -5.11 -7.99 -1.36
CA HIS A 87 -5.87 -8.19 -2.61
C HIS A 87 -5.32 -7.40 -3.81
N MET A 88 -4.01 -7.09 -3.80
CA MET A 88 -3.39 -6.30 -4.87
C MET A 88 -2.85 -7.15 -6.03
N THR A 89 -2.96 -8.48 -5.97
CA THR A 89 -2.38 -9.40 -6.96
C THR A 89 -2.91 -9.16 -8.37
N SER A 90 -4.22 -8.97 -8.54
CA SER A 90 -4.84 -8.72 -9.85
C SER A 90 -4.38 -7.40 -10.43
N TYR A 91 -4.33 -6.35 -9.61
CA TYR A 91 -3.82 -5.04 -9.98
C TYR A 91 -2.37 -5.11 -10.42
N PHE A 92 -1.47 -5.67 -9.59
CA PHE A 92 -0.05 -5.77 -9.95
C PHE A 92 0.19 -6.60 -11.20
N ARG A 93 -0.61 -7.65 -11.44
CA ARG A 93 -0.55 -8.41 -12.68
C ARG A 93 -0.97 -7.57 -13.89
N ALA A 94 -2.08 -6.83 -13.79
CA ALA A 94 -2.57 -5.97 -14.85
C ALA A 94 -1.60 -4.82 -15.17
N ALA A 95 -1.03 -4.21 -14.13
CA ALA A 95 -0.01 -3.16 -14.24
C ALA A 95 1.38 -3.68 -14.66
N GLY A 96 1.58 -5.01 -14.76
CA GLY A 96 2.88 -5.60 -15.08
C GLY A 96 3.97 -5.31 -14.05
N ALA A 97 3.60 -5.08 -12.79
CA ALA A 97 4.47 -4.59 -11.73
C ALA A 97 5.55 -5.61 -11.35
N ARG A 98 6.81 -5.15 -11.25
CA ARG A 98 7.98 -5.96 -10.91
C ARG A 98 8.63 -5.47 -9.62
N PRO A 99 9.38 -6.34 -8.92
CA PRO A 99 10.24 -5.89 -7.83
C PRO A 99 11.19 -4.79 -8.32
N GLY A 100 11.30 -3.69 -7.58
CA GLY A 100 12.08 -2.50 -7.95
C GLY A 100 11.24 -1.37 -8.57
N ASP A 101 10.04 -1.65 -9.07
CA ASP A 101 9.11 -0.62 -9.54
C ASP A 101 8.57 0.20 -8.36
N VAL A 102 7.93 1.32 -8.65
CA VAL A 102 7.40 2.23 -7.62
C VAL A 102 5.89 2.23 -7.67
N LEU A 103 5.27 1.79 -6.58
CA LEU A 103 3.85 2.01 -6.32
C LEU A 103 3.63 3.45 -5.87
N ILE A 104 2.63 4.10 -6.46
CA ILE A 104 2.18 5.44 -6.12
C ILE A 104 0.75 5.32 -5.57
N ILE A 105 0.50 5.94 -4.42
CA ILE A 105 -0.84 6.15 -3.85
C ILE A 105 -1.05 7.65 -3.73
N GLN A 106 -2.16 8.14 -4.27
CA GLN A 106 -2.58 9.53 -4.19
C GLN A 106 -3.99 9.63 -3.62
N GLY A 107 -4.27 10.72 -2.92
CA GLY A 107 -5.62 10.98 -2.44
C GLY A 107 -5.69 12.22 -1.57
N GLU A 108 -6.91 12.54 -1.14
CA GLU A 108 -7.17 13.61 -0.19
C GLU A 108 -7.79 13.02 1.09
N PRO A 109 -7.23 13.30 2.28
CA PRO A 109 -7.76 12.79 3.54
C PRO A 109 -9.23 13.14 3.72
N GLY A 110 -10.03 12.18 4.17
CA GLY A 110 -11.45 12.36 4.45
C GLY A 110 -12.38 12.35 3.23
N THR A 111 -11.85 12.31 2.00
CA THR A 111 -12.69 12.19 0.79
C THR A 111 -13.03 10.74 0.43
N GLY A 112 -12.19 9.79 0.84
CA GLY A 112 -12.30 8.38 0.46
C GLY A 112 -11.86 8.09 -0.98
N THR A 113 -11.45 9.12 -1.73
CA THR A 113 -10.93 8.97 -3.09
C THR A 113 -9.45 8.61 -3.05
N ILE A 114 -9.11 7.48 -3.66
CA ILE A 114 -7.74 6.98 -3.78
C ILE A 114 -7.43 6.79 -5.25
N ALA A 115 -6.33 7.36 -5.72
CA ALA A 115 -5.73 7.06 -7.00
C ALA A 115 -4.48 6.18 -6.82
N ILE A 116 -4.27 5.24 -7.74
CA ILE A 116 -3.16 4.28 -7.67
C ILE A 116 -2.46 4.17 -9.02
N ALA A 117 -1.12 4.08 -9.01
CA ALA A 117 -0.34 3.86 -10.22
C ALA A 117 0.94 3.06 -9.93
N VAL A 118 1.48 2.38 -10.94
CA VAL A 118 2.81 1.75 -10.88
C VAL A 118 3.72 2.40 -11.90
N ARG A 119 4.85 2.92 -11.43
CA ARG A 119 5.91 3.47 -12.28
C ARG A 119 7.05 2.46 -12.40
N GLY A 120 7.33 2.03 -13.62
CA GLY A 120 8.44 1.15 -13.93
C GLY A 120 9.80 1.75 -13.55
N SER A 121 10.69 0.93 -12.99
CA SER A 121 12.06 1.31 -12.65
C SER A 121 12.92 1.75 -13.86
N GLY A 122 12.49 1.39 -15.07
CA GLY A 122 13.20 1.71 -16.33
C GLY A 122 12.90 3.10 -16.93
N SER A 123 11.97 3.90 -16.39
CA SER A 123 11.60 5.20 -16.96
C SER A 123 12.30 6.41 -16.30
N ALA A 124 13.32 6.18 -15.48
CA ALA A 124 14.15 7.26 -14.94
C ALA A 124 15.58 7.09 -15.46
N SER A 125 16.01 8.04 -16.29
CA SER A 125 17.41 8.26 -16.67
C SER A 125 18.25 8.46 -15.41
N GLU A 126 18.81 7.38 -14.87
CA GLU A 126 20.08 7.25 -14.12
C GLU A 126 20.05 5.99 -13.24
N PRO A 127 21.14 5.19 -13.19
CA PRO A 127 21.24 4.02 -12.31
C PRO A 127 21.41 4.48 -10.87
N ARG A 128 20.31 4.83 -10.20
CA ARG A 128 20.34 5.14 -8.76
C ARG A 128 20.37 3.85 -7.98
N ARG A 129 21.49 3.62 -7.28
CA ARG A 129 21.69 2.59 -6.26
C ARG A 129 20.42 2.48 -5.40
N VAL A 130 19.63 1.43 -5.59
CA VAL A 130 18.34 1.25 -4.91
C VAL A 130 18.59 1.01 -3.43
N ARG A 131 18.56 2.09 -2.63
CA ARG A 131 18.40 1.97 -1.18
C ARG A 131 16.92 1.74 -0.94
N LEU A 132 16.58 0.60 -0.32
CA LEU A 132 15.23 0.28 0.17
C LEU A 132 14.85 1.27 1.28
N ARG A 133 14.49 2.48 0.91
CA ARG A 133 13.79 3.42 1.78
C ARG A 133 12.31 3.07 1.61
N GLY A 134 11.58 2.91 2.72
CA GLY A 134 10.16 2.53 2.70
C GLY A 134 9.27 3.58 2.02
N TRP A 135 8.13 3.88 2.61
CA TRP A 135 7.25 4.90 2.07
C TRP A 135 7.90 6.29 2.14
N ARG A 136 7.68 7.12 1.10
CA ARG A 136 8.03 8.53 1.09
C ARG A 136 6.84 9.38 0.64
N ARG A 137 6.63 10.52 1.31
CA ARG A 137 5.73 11.58 0.85
C ARG A 137 6.42 12.39 -0.23
N VAL A 138 5.69 12.73 -1.29
CA VAL A 138 6.15 13.61 -2.37
C VAL A 138 5.36 14.92 -2.27
N HIS A 139 6.08 16.05 -2.21
CA HIS A 139 5.52 17.40 -2.18
C HIS A 139 5.35 17.96 -3.59
#